data_AF-A0A1C0YI10-F1
#
_entry.id   AF-A0A1C0YI10-F1
#
_cell.length_a   1.000
_cell.length_b   1.000
_cell.length_c   1.000
_cell.angle_alpha   90.00
_cell.angle_beta   90.00
_cell.angle_gamma   90.00
#
_symmetry.space_group_name_H-M   'P 1'
#
loop_
_entity.id
_entity.type
_entity.pdbx_description
1 polymer ?
#
loop_
_entity_poly.entity_id
_entity_poly.type
_entity_poly.pdbx_seq_one_letter_code
_entity_poly.pdbx_strand_id
1 'polypeptide(L)'
;MTYYYYIAANIPLDAHTYNEHIFSLMPCEEHIKGFTLPIQLEINNGLSKKRQAQSLLNFLYAQTASYESCTIEIAHLLNSNHEPYRITQNTTVDLHTIQSADALLLQVGQLLTIRKVPVVS
;
A
#
# COMPACT_ATOMS: atom_id res chain seq x y z
N MET A 1 -5.73 -20.62 -0.42
CA MET A 1 -5.50 -19.40 -1.22
C MET A 1 -5.80 -18.25 -0.31
N THR A 2 -4.78 -17.49 0.05
CA THR A 2 -4.95 -16.35 0.96
C THR A 2 -4.55 -15.10 0.22
N TYR A 3 -5.37 -14.06 0.34
CA TYR A 3 -5.16 -12.78 -0.33
C TYR A 3 -4.54 -11.81 0.65
N TYR A 4 -3.45 -11.18 0.22
CA TYR A 4 -2.67 -10.28 1.06
C TYR A 4 -2.54 -8.93 0.38
N TYR A 5 -2.62 -7.89 1.19
CA TYR A 5 -2.23 -6.56 0.79
C TYR A 5 -0.82 -6.30 1.28
N TYR A 6 0.00 -5.74 0.42
CA TYR A 6 1.37 -5.37 0.73
C TYR A 6 1.56 -3.89 0.44
N ILE A 7 2.43 -3.25 1.22
CA ILE A 7 2.81 -1.86 1.05
C ILE A 7 4.32 -1.75 1.06
N ALA A 8 4.85 -0.93 0.16
CA ALA A 8 6.26 -0.57 0.12
C ALA A 8 6.45 0.93 -0.02
N ALA A 9 7.58 1.46 0.45
CA ALA A 9 7.86 2.89 0.39
C ALA A 9 9.36 3.18 0.29
N ASN A 10 9.70 4.35 -0.25
CA ASN A 10 11.06 4.91 -0.18
C ASN A 10 11.30 5.77 1.08
N ILE A 11 10.32 5.79 1.99
CA ILE A 11 10.39 6.42 3.31
C ILE A 11 10.08 5.37 4.38
N PRO A 12 10.56 5.55 5.62
CA PRO A 12 10.14 4.70 6.73
C PRO A 12 8.62 4.77 6.91
N LEU A 13 7.99 3.60 7.02
CA LEU A 13 6.59 3.47 7.40
C LEU A 13 6.55 3.01 8.85
N ASP A 14 5.84 3.76 9.69
CA ASP A 14 5.64 3.34 11.07
C ASP A 14 4.74 2.09 11.10
N ALA A 15 5.28 0.98 11.64
CA ALA A 15 4.58 -0.30 11.74
C ALA A 15 3.59 -0.35 12.92
N HIS A 16 3.47 0.72 13.70
CA HIS A 16 2.54 0.78 14.81
C HIS A 16 1.08 0.77 14.36
N THR A 17 0.21 0.17 15.18
CA THR A 17 -1.24 0.05 14.95
C THR A 17 -1.86 1.41 14.66
N TYR A 18 -2.32 1.64 13.43
CA TYR A 18 -2.99 2.89 13.06
C TYR A 18 -4.50 2.76 13.26
N ASN A 19 -5.09 3.68 14.04
CA ASN A 19 -6.51 3.74 14.40
C ASN A 19 -7.12 2.42 14.89
N GLU A 20 -7.21 2.24 16.21
CA GLU A 20 -8.16 1.31 16.84
C GLU A 20 -8.11 -0.16 16.36
N HIS A 21 -6.95 -0.68 15.95
CA HIS A 21 -6.79 -2.05 15.42
C HIS A 21 -7.50 -2.34 14.08
N ILE A 22 -7.75 -1.33 13.23
CA ILE A 22 -8.40 -1.54 11.92
C ILE A 22 -7.54 -2.37 10.96
N PHE A 23 -6.23 -2.12 10.95
CA PHE A 23 -5.21 -2.96 10.32
C PHE A 23 -3.89 -2.82 11.08
N SER A 24 -2.95 -3.74 10.85
CA SER A 24 -1.57 -3.62 11.33
C SER A 24 -0.60 -3.85 10.18
N LEU A 25 0.56 -3.22 10.27
CA LEU A 25 1.65 -3.46 9.33
C LEU A 25 2.66 -4.40 9.98
N MET A 26 3.03 -5.45 9.27
CA MET A 26 4.02 -6.42 9.73
C MET A 26 5.17 -6.52 8.74
N PRO A 27 6.41 -6.76 9.20
CA PRO A 27 7.51 -7.06 8.32
C PRO A 27 7.14 -8.21 7.38
N CYS A 28 7.40 -8.04 6.09
CA CYS A 28 7.19 -9.12 5.14
C CYS A 28 8.24 -10.21 5.40
N GLU A 29 7.81 -11.46 5.56
CA GLU A 29 8.73 -12.60 5.76
C GLU A 29 9.54 -12.91 4.49
N GLU A 30 9.01 -12.54 3.33
CA GLU A 30 9.61 -12.78 2.01
C GLU A 30 9.71 -11.50 1.18
N HIS A 31 10.70 -11.40 0.30
CA HIS A 31 10.77 -10.30 -0.66
C HIS A 31 9.85 -10.57 -1.85
N ILE A 32 8.85 -9.72 -2.03
CA ILE A 32 7.83 -9.86 -3.08
C ILE A 32 8.36 -9.28 -4.39
N LYS A 33 8.33 -10.10 -5.45
CA LYS A 33 8.73 -9.66 -6.79
C LYS A 33 7.71 -8.68 -7.38
N GLY A 34 8.23 -7.62 -7.99
CA GLY A 34 7.46 -6.63 -8.74
C GLY A 34 7.24 -5.29 -8.01
N PHE A 35 7.52 -5.23 -6.71
CA PHE A 35 7.80 -3.95 -6.04
C PHE A 35 9.16 -3.40 -6.50
N THR A 36 9.24 -2.08 -6.67
CA THR A 36 10.50 -1.38 -6.98
C THR A 36 11.15 -0.81 -5.72
N LEU A 37 10.43 -0.80 -4.61
CA LEU A 37 10.85 -0.20 -3.35
C LEU A 37 11.37 -1.22 -2.32
N PRO A 38 12.34 -0.82 -1.48
CA PRO A 38 13.07 -1.75 -0.63
C PRO A 38 12.34 -2.14 0.67
N ILE A 39 11.58 -1.21 1.26
CA ILE A 39 10.82 -1.47 2.50
C ILE A 39 9.52 -2.13 2.08
N GLN A 40 9.25 -3.36 2.52
CA GLN A 40 8.01 -4.09 2.23
C GLN A 40 7.36 -4.56 3.53
N LEU A 41 6.08 -4.25 3.69
CA LEU A 41 5.26 -4.61 4.83
C LEU A 41 3.97 -5.29 4.35
N GLU A 42 3.48 -6.26 5.12
CA GLU A 42 2.16 -6.84 4.94
C GLU A 42 1.11 -6.04 5.70
N ILE A 43 -0.02 -5.75 5.07
CA ILE A 43 -1.21 -5.18 5.69
C ILE A 43 -2.07 -6.32 6.23
N ASN A 44 -1.85 -6.67 7.50
CA ASN A 44 -2.65 -7.66 8.18
C ASN A 44 -4.11 -7.15 8.36
N ASN A 45 -5.08 -8.06 8.30
CA ASN A 45 -6.52 -7.81 8.12
C ASN A 45 -6.94 -7.18 6.77
N GLY A 46 -5.98 -6.90 5.86
CA GLY A 46 -6.22 -6.47 4.48
C GLY A 46 -7.03 -5.18 4.32
N LEU A 47 -7.45 -4.89 3.08
CA LEU A 47 -8.29 -3.73 2.71
C LEU A 47 -9.68 -4.13 2.22
N SER A 48 -10.24 -5.22 2.74
CA SER A 48 -11.54 -5.77 2.30
C SER A 48 -12.75 -4.84 2.50
N LYS A 49 -12.64 -3.82 3.36
CA LYS A 49 -13.73 -2.91 3.73
C LYS A 49 -13.35 -1.46 3.48
N LYS A 50 -14.33 -0.63 3.09
CA LYS A 50 -14.15 0.83 2.90
C LYS A 50 -13.53 1.52 4.12
N ARG A 51 -13.87 1.11 5.34
CA ARG A 51 -13.27 1.65 6.58
C ARG A 51 -11.76 1.38 6.68
N GLN A 52 -11.30 0.21 6.19
CA GLN A 52 -9.87 -0.14 6.17
C GLN A 52 -9.14 0.71 5.14
N ALA A 53 -9.70 0.83 3.93
CA ALA A 53 -9.14 1.70 2.89
C ALA A 53 -9.09 3.16 3.33
N GLN A 54 -10.12 3.66 4.02
CA GLN A 54 -10.12 5.03 4.56
C GLN A 54 -9.04 5.22 5.63
N SER A 55 -8.86 4.22 6.49
CA SER A 55 -7.83 4.27 7.52
C SER A 55 -6.44 4.23 6.91
N LEU A 56 -6.24 3.44 5.84
CA LEU A 56 -4.98 3.42 5.09
C LEU A 56 -4.73 4.77 4.42
N LEU A 57 -5.73 5.36 3.76
CA LEU A 57 -5.56 6.67 3.12
C LEU A 57 -5.14 7.74 4.14
N ASN A 58 -5.78 7.77 5.31
CA ASN A 58 -5.40 8.69 6.40
C ASN A 58 -3.97 8.42 6.89
N PHE A 59 -3.59 7.15 7.03
CA PHE A 59 -2.22 6.75 7.36
C PHE A 59 -1.22 7.27 6.32
N LEU A 60 -1.48 7.09 5.02
CA LEU A 60 -0.58 7.58 3.96
C LEU A 60 -0.42 9.11 4.04
N TYR A 61 -1.51 9.85 4.24
CA TYR A 61 -1.42 11.30 4.42
C TYR A 61 -0.58 11.69 5.65
N ALA A 62 -0.75 11.01 6.78
CA ALA A 62 0.01 11.28 7.99
C ALA A 62 1.49 10.93 7.84
N GLN A 63 1.82 9.74 7.33
CA GLN A 63 3.20 9.27 7.15
C GLN A 63 3.97 10.12 6.14
N THR A 64 3.28 10.61 5.10
CA THR A 64 3.92 11.40 4.05
C THR A 64 3.94 12.90 4.36
N ALA A 65 3.28 13.37 5.43
CA ALA A 65 3.07 14.80 5.69
C ALA A 65 4.37 15.62 5.71
N SER A 66 5.41 15.11 6.39
CA SER A 66 6.71 15.77 6.55
C SER A 66 7.65 15.65 5.34
N TYR A 67 7.31 14.84 4.35
CA TYR A 67 8.17 14.60 3.19
C TYR A 67 7.73 15.46 2.02
N GLU A 68 8.65 16.19 1.39
CA GLU A 68 8.34 16.99 0.20
C GLU A 68 7.95 16.10 -0.99
N SER A 69 8.65 14.98 -1.15
CA SER A 69 8.36 13.96 -2.14
C SER A 69 8.59 12.56 -1.59
N CYS A 70 7.76 11.61 -1.99
CA CYS A 70 7.93 10.19 -1.65
C CYS A 70 7.15 9.31 -2.64
N THR A 71 7.49 8.03 -2.69
CA THR A 71 6.76 7.02 -3.45
C THR A 71 6.36 5.91 -2.51
N ILE A 72 5.09 5.51 -2.60
CA ILE A 72 4.51 4.36 -1.92
C ILE A 72 3.94 3.45 -2.99
N GLU A 73 4.16 2.16 -2.84
CA GLU A 73 3.59 1.11 -3.68
C GLU A 73 2.64 0.27 -2.82
N ILE A 74 1.44 -0.04 -3.32
CA ILE A 74 0.48 -0.92 -2.64
C ILE A 74 0.10 -2.02 -3.63
N ALA A 75 0.17 -3.28 -3.23
CA ALA A 75 -0.25 -4.40 -4.07
C ALA A 75 -1.29 -5.26 -3.38
N HIS A 76 -2.21 -5.82 -4.15
CA HIS A 76 -3.10 -6.88 -3.71
C HIS A 76 -2.72 -8.17 -4.43
N LEU A 77 -2.18 -9.13 -3.71
CA LEU A 77 -1.61 -10.34 -4.29
C LEU A 77 -2.25 -11.58 -3.69
N LEU A 78 -2.31 -12.62 -4.52
CA LEU A 78 -2.72 -13.95 -4.11
C LEU A 78 -1.46 -14.73 -3.69
N ASN A 79 -1.43 -15.20 -2.45
CA ASN A 79 -0.49 -16.21 -2.02
C ASN A 79 -1.13 -17.60 -2.21
N SER A 80 -0.56 -18.38 -3.13
CA SER A 80 -0.90 -19.78 -3.30
C SER A 80 0.37 -20.59 -3.56
N ASN A 81 0.42 -21.81 -3.01
CA ASN A 81 1.53 -22.73 -3.25
C ASN A 81 1.70 -23.13 -4.74
N HIS A 82 0.77 -22.73 -5.62
CA HIS A 82 0.70 -23.11 -7.03
C HIS A 82 0.99 -21.95 -7.99
N GLU A 83 0.83 -20.70 -7.56
CA GLU A 83 1.07 -19.53 -8.40
C GLU A 83 1.96 -18.51 -7.67
N PRO A 84 3.10 -18.10 -8.26
CA PRO A 84 3.94 -17.08 -7.67
C PRO A 84 3.22 -15.73 -7.67
N TYR A 85 3.48 -14.92 -6.64
CA TYR A 85 3.09 -13.51 -6.55
C TYR A 85 3.35 -12.79 -7.87
N ARG A 86 2.30 -12.49 -8.64
CA ARG A 86 2.46 -11.87 -9.96
C ARG A 86 1.64 -10.59 -10.05
N ILE A 87 2.36 -9.48 -10.11
CA ILE A 87 1.81 -8.20 -10.52
C ILE A 87 1.58 -8.24 -12.03
N THR A 88 0.34 -8.07 -12.44
CA THR A 88 -0.09 -8.08 -13.85
C THR A 88 -0.43 -6.68 -14.35
N GLN A 89 -0.72 -5.75 -13.44
CA GLN A 89 -1.09 -4.37 -13.74
C GLN A 89 -0.43 -3.44 -12.75
N ASN A 90 0.17 -2.35 -13.24
CA ASN A 90 0.70 -1.27 -12.43
C ASN A 90 0.01 0.04 -12.84
N THR A 91 -0.62 0.71 -11.87
CA THR A 91 -1.20 2.04 -12.05
C THR A 91 -0.41 3.04 -11.22
N THR A 92 -0.17 4.23 -11.75
CA THR A 92 0.48 5.31 -11.01
C THR A 92 -0.51 6.47 -10.81
N VAL A 93 -0.57 6.99 -9.59
CA VAL A 93 -1.38 8.17 -9.22
C VAL A 93 -0.56 9.10 -8.35
N ASP A 94 -0.91 10.38 -8.36
CA ASP A 94 -0.32 11.33 -7.42
C ASP A 94 -1.21 11.42 -6.17
N LEU A 95 -0.61 11.46 -4.98
CA LEU A 95 -1.31 11.39 -3.70
C LEU A 95 -2.42 12.44 -3.58
N HIS A 96 -2.15 13.67 -4.04
CA HIS A 96 -3.12 14.78 -4.00
C HIS A 96 -4.34 14.60 -4.92
N THR A 97 -4.28 13.65 -5.88
CA THR A 97 -5.38 13.33 -6.79
C THR A 97 -6.32 12.24 -6.24
N ILE A 98 -5.94 11.58 -5.14
CA ILE A 98 -6.76 10.54 -4.51
C ILE A 98 -7.91 11.18 -3.75
N GLN A 99 -9.07 11.25 -4.40
CA GLN A 99 -10.30 11.85 -3.85
C GLN A 99 -11.12 10.88 -2.98
N SER A 100 -10.91 9.57 -3.11
CA SER A 100 -11.65 8.54 -2.36
C SER A 100 -10.72 7.40 -1.95
N ALA A 101 -10.96 6.87 -0.76
CA ALA A 101 -10.34 5.64 -0.27
C ALA A 101 -10.59 4.43 -1.18
N ASP A 102 -11.66 4.46 -1.97
CA ASP A 102 -11.99 3.39 -2.91
C ASP A 102 -10.88 3.19 -3.97
N ALA A 103 -10.04 4.20 -4.23
CA ALA A 103 -8.86 4.08 -5.09
C ALA A 103 -7.79 3.12 -4.56
N LEU A 104 -7.80 2.81 -3.26
CA LEU A 104 -6.87 1.86 -2.62
C LEU A 104 -7.40 0.41 -2.63
N LEU A 105 -8.64 0.20 -3.10
CA LEU A 105 -9.26 -1.13 -3.21
C LEU A 105 -8.83 -1.79 -4.53
N LEU A 106 -7.71 -2.50 -4.47
CA LEU A 106 -7.09 -3.11 -5.64
C LEU A 106 -7.69 -4.48 -5.96
N GLN A 107 -7.70 -4.83 -7.24
CA GLN A 107 -7.94 -6.21 -7.67
C GLN A 107 -6.68 -7.05 -7.49
N VAL A 108 -6.86 -8.37 -7.41
CA VAL A 108 -5.75 -9.31 -7.29
C VAL A 108 -4.81 -9.18 -8.49
N GLY A 109 -3.51 -9.08 -8.23
CA GLY A 109 -2.47 -8.87 -9.24
C GLY A 109 -2.22 -7.40 -9.59
N GLN A 110 -2.93 -6.45 -8.98
CA GLN A 110 -2.69 -5.02 -9.20
C GLN A 110 -1.66 -4.47 -8.20
N LEU A 111 -0.82 -3.59 -8.73
CA LEU A 111 0.06 -2.68 -8.01
C LEU A 111 -0.40 -1.24 -8.26
N LEU A 112 -0.51 -0.45 -7.20
CA LEU A 112 -0.76 0.97 -7.24
C LEU A 112 0.48 1.71 -6.71
N THR A 113 1.10 2.49 -7.58
CA THR A 113 2.18 3.41 -7.24
C THR A 113 1.58 4.78 -6.93
N ILE A 114 1.75 5.25 -5.70
CA ILE A 114 1.30 6.55 -5.21
C ILE A 114 2.51 7.45 -5.03
N ARG A 115 2.52 8.58 -5.74
CA ARG A 115 3.61 9.57 -5.65
C ARG A 115 3.14 10.81 -4.90
N LYS A 116 3.88 11.21 -3.87
CA LYS A 116 3.82 12.58 -3.38
C LYS A 116 4.87 13.38 -4.15
N VAL A 117 4.42 14.41 -4.82
CA VAL A 117 5.26 15.38 -5.55
C VAL A 117 4.97 16.78 -5.00
N PRO A 118 5.92 17.72 -5.07
CA PRO A 118 5.66 19.12 -4.74
C PRO A 118 4.48 19.64 -5.55
N VAL A 119 3.51 20.26 -4.89
CA VAL A 119 2.43 20.96 -5.59
C VAL A 119 3.02 22.28 -6.06
N VAL A 120 3.44 22.32 -7.32
CA VAL A 120 3.89 23.58 -7.93
C VAL A 120 2.65 24.47 -8.05
N SER A 121 2.61 25.52 -7.23
CA SER A 121 1.56 26.54 -7.22
C SER A 121 1.84 27.61 -8.27
#